data_AF-A0A530QJ93-F1
#
_entry.id   AF-A0A530QJ93-F1
#
_cell.length_a   1.000
_cell.length_b   1.000
_cell.length_c   1.000
_cell.angle_alpha   90.00
_cell.angle_beta   90.00
_cell.angle_gamma   90.00
#
_symmetry.space_group_name_H-M   'P 1'
#
loop_
_entity.id
_entity.type
_entity.pdbx_description
1 polymer ?
#
loop_
_entity_poly.entity_id
_entity_poly.type
_entity_poly.pdbx_seq_one_letter_code
_entity_poly.pdbx_strand_id
1 'polypeptide(L)' 'GVLSYIDGIGSKKFVKIAKGLQKKYGAEFKAPKLLLNMAEKGETFYERFDPYARSEAKKAA' A
#
# COMPACT_ATOMS: atom_id res chain seq x y z
N GLY A 1 3.66 0.59 11.64
CA GLY A 1 2.21 0.26 11.60
C GLY A 1 1.90 -0.58 10.38
N VAL A 2 0.62 -0.85 10.09
CA VAL A 2 0.22 -1.70 8.94
C VAL A 2 0.73 -1.15 7.60
N LEU A 3 0.67 0.17 7.39
CA LEU A 3 1.17 0.80 6.17
C LEU A 3 2.70 0.64 6.04
N SER A 4 3.45 0.88 7.11
CA SER A 4 4.90 0.69 7.13
C SER A 4 5.30 -0.77 6.87
N TYR A 5 4.49 -1.73 7.31
CA TYR A 5 4.71 -3.14 7.00
C TYR A 5 4.53 -3.43 5.50
N ILE A 6 3.47 -2.90 4.88
CA ILE A 6 3.24 -3.09 3.43
C ILE A 6 4.38 -2.47 2.62
N ASP A 7 4.84 -1.29 3.00
CA ASP A 7 5.96 -0.62 2.32
C ASP A 7 7.27 -1.35 2.54
N GLY A 8 7.52 -1.86 3.75
CA GLY A 8 8.73 -2.63 4.06
C GLY A 8 8.83 -3.96 3.30
N ILE A 9 7.71 -4.66 3.07
CA ILE A 9 7.71 -5.92 2.29
C ILE A 9 7.47 -5.70 0.79
N GLY A 10 6.98 -4.53 0.42
CA GLY A 10 6.53 -4.16 -0.92
C GLY A 10 5.06 -4.52 -1.22
N SER A 11 4.35 -3.58 -1.85
CA SER A 11 2.94 -3.70 -2.24
C SER A 11 2.66 -4.94 -3.13
N LYS A 12 3.56 -5.26 -4.06
CA LYS A 12 3.48 -6.47 -4.92
C LYS A 12 3.54 -7.77 -4.13
N LYS A 13 4.42 -7.87 -3.13
CA LYS A 13 4.53 -9.05 -2.27
C LYS A 13 3.29 -9.18 -1.38
N PHE A 14 2.82 -8.08 -0.81
CA PHE A 14 1.60 -8.07 -0.01
C PHE A 14 0.38 -8.55 -0.82
N VAL A 15 0.17 -8.04 -2.04
CA VAL A 15 -0.92 -8.49 -2.93
C VAL A 15 -0.81 -9.98 -3.26
N LYS A 16 0.40 -10.52 -3.47
CA LYS A 16 0.60 -11.96 -3.71
C LYS A 16 0.15 -12.79 -2.50
N ILE A 17 0.48 -12.36 -1.29
CA ILE A 17 0.05 -13.02 -0.04
C ILE A 17 -1.48 -12.95 0.10
N ALA A 18 -2.06 -11.77 -0.08
CA ALA A 18 -3.51 -11.56 -0.03
C ALA A 18 -4.26 -12.46 -1.02
N LYS A 19 -3.80 -12.55 -2.27
CA LYS A 19 -4.37 -13.48 -3.28
C LYS A 19 -4.25 -14.95 -2.85
N GLY A 20 -3.14 -15.33 -2.19
CA GLY A 20 -2.96 -16.67 -1.65
C GLY A 20 -3.96 -17.00 -0.54
N LEU A 21 -4.21 -16.05 0.35
CA LEU A 21 -5.21 -16.17 1.42
C LEU A 21 -6.64 -16.15 0.86
N GLN A 22 -6.91 -15.32 -0.15
CA GLN A 22 -8.21 -15.26 -0.83
C GLN A 22 -8.59 -16.62 -1.43
N LYS A 23 -7.63 -17.31 -2.04
CA LYS A 23 -7.84 -18.67 -2.58
C LYS A 23 -8.16 -19.70 -1.49
N LYS A 24 -7.67 -19.52 -0.27
CA LYS A 24 -7.82 -20.47 0.84
C LYS A 24 -9.04 -20.21 1.71
N TYR A 25 -9.37 -18.94 1.93
CA TYR A 25 -10.29 -18.52 2.98
C TYR A 25 -11.44 -17.65 2.49
N GLY A 26 -11.43 -17.18 1.24
CA GLY A 26 -12.57 -16.47 0.65
C GLY A 26 -12.34 -14.97 0.40
N ALA A 27 -13.44 -14.27 0.15
CA ALA A 27 -13.44 -12.91 -0.39
C ALA A 27 -12.93 -11.84 0.60
N GLU A 28 -12.88 -12.16 1.89
CA GLU A 28 -12.40 -11.29 2.98
C GLU A 28 -10.93 -10.91 2.79
N PHE A 29 -10.16 -11.78 2.13
CA PHE A 29 -8.74 -11.54 1.82
C PHE A 29 -8.52 -10.90 0.44
N LYS A 30 -9.58 -10.49 -0.25
CA LYS A 30 -9.47 -9.81 -1.54
C LYS A 30 -8.74 -8.47 -1.36
N ALA A 31 -7.62 -8.32 -2.05
CA ALA A 31 -6.86 -7.07 -2.03
C ALA A 31 -7.71 -5.91 -2.64
N PRO A 32 -7.85 -4.78 -1.93
CA PRO A 32 -8.48 -3.57 -2.46
C PRO A 32 -7.83 -3.07 -3.76
N LYS A 33 -8.62 -2.42 -4.63
CA LYS A 33 -8.16 -1.89 -5.92
C LYS A 33 -6.94 -0.96 -5.80
N LEU A 34 -6.87 -0.18 -4.72
CA LEU A 34 -5.72 0.69 -4.44
C LEU A 34 -4.41 -0.10 -4.37
N LEU A 35 -4.38 -1.19 -3.60
CA LEU A 35 -3.19 -2.03 -3.44
C LEU A 35 -2.81 -2.73 -4.74
N LEU A 36 -3.78 -3.12 -5.57
CA LEU A 36 -3.52 -3.69 -6.90
C LEU A 36 -2.80 -2.66 -7.78
N ASN A 37 -3.33 -1.44 -7.88
CA ASN A 37 -2.73 -0.38 -8.68
C ASN A 37 -1.32 0.00 -8.16
N MET A 38 -1.14 0.07 -6.84
CA MET A 38 0.18 0.34 -6.25
C MET A 38 1.17 -0.78 -6.56
N ALA A 39 0.74 -2.04 -6.49
CA ALA A 39 1.56 -3.20 -6.83
C ALA A 39 1.96 -3.23 -8.31
N GLU A 40 1.09 -2.76 -9.21
CA GLU A 40 1.39 -2.61 -10.65
C GLU A 40 2.41 -1.51 -10.91
N LYS A 41 2.31 -0.40 -10.17
CA LYS A 41 3.18 0.78 -10.34
C LYS A 41 4.47 0.75 -9.50
N GLY A 42 4.59 -0.20 -8.57
CA GLY A 42 5.70 -0.24 -7.62
C GLY A 42 5.67 0.87 -6.57
N GLU A 43 4.50 1.43 -6.29
CA GLU A 43 4.33 2.53 -5.32
C GLU A 43 4.31 2.01 -3.88
N THR A 44 4.76 2.88 -2.96
CA THR A 44 4.61 2.74 -1.50
C THR A 44 3.59 3.75 -0.95
N PHE A 45 3.07 3.50 0.26
CA PHE A 45 2.15 4.43 0.93
C PHE A 45 2.86 5.72 1.35
N TYR A 46 4.07 5.64 1.90
CA TYR A 46 4.79 6.83 2.39
C TYR A 46 5.37 7.70 1.28
N GLU A 47 5.53 7.19 0.06
CA GLU A 47 5.81 8.05 -1.11
C GLU A 47 4.51 8.65 -1.67
N ARG A 48 3.47 7.83 -1.86
CA ARG A 48 2.23 8.27 -2.53
C ARG A 48 1.37 9.20 -1.67
N PHE A 49 1.39 9.00 -0.35
CA PHE A 49 0.63 9.76 0.64
C PHE A 49 1.56 10.37 1.68
N ASP A 50 2.67 10.95 1.21
CA ASP A 50 3.67 11.60 2.08
C ASP A 50 2.98 12.55 3.07
N PRO A 51 3.03 12.25 4.39
CA PRO A 51 2.40 13.08 5.40
C PRO A 51 3.09 14.43 5.60
N TYR A 52 4.33 14.59 5.13
CA TYR A 52 5.14 15.80 5.32
C TYR A 52 5.08 16.76 4.13
N ALA A 53 4.77 16.30 2.93
CA ALA A 53 4.66 17.14 1.73
C ALA A 53 3.73 18.35 1.93
N ARG A 54 2.59 18.17 2.62
CA ARG A 54 1.65 19.26 2.91
C ARG A 54 2.10 20.19 4.04
N SER A 55 2.89 19.71 5.00
CA SER A 55 3.38 20.57 6.09
C SER A 55 4.48 21.50 5.63
N GLU A 56 5.36 21.03 4.74
CA GLU A 56 6.46 21.84 4.20
C GLU A 56 5.94 22.94 3.27
N ALA A 57 4.92 22.65 2.44
CA ALA A 57 4.24 23.68 1.63
C ALA A 57 3.57 24.78 2.47
N LYS A 58 3.12 24.45 3.70
CA LYS A 58 2.52 25.41 4.63
C LYS A 58 3.53 26.23 5.44
N LYS A 59 4.78 25.77 5.57
CA LYS A 59 5.85 26.52 6.23
C LYS A 59 6.57 27.49 5.28
N ALA A 60 6.53 27.22 3.98
CA ALA A 60 7.17 28.03 2.95
C ALA A 60 6.30 29.18 2.41
N ALA A 61 5.09 29.36 2.95
CA ALA A 61 4.13 30.43 2.60
C ALA A 61 3.91 31.34 3.82
#